data_AF-A0A4Q6A7L0-F1
#
_entry.id   AF-A0A4Q6A7L0-F1
#
_cell.length_a   1.000
_cell.length_b   1.000
_cell.length_c   1.000
_cell.angle_alpha   90.00
_cell.angle_beta   90.00
_cell.angle_gamma   90.00
#
_symmetry.space_group_name_H-M   'P 1'
#
loop_
_entity.id
_entity.type
_entity.pdbx_description
1 polymer ?
#
loop_
_entity_poly.entity_id
_entity_poly.type
_entity_poly.pdbx_seq_one_letter_code
_entity_poly.pdbx_strand_id
1 'polypeptide(L)'
;MSVYKNYSEDELDNLLSQFLISSISHSKLTQFARNEKAFEMIHIYGQRSKSSATTVAGQAYHFALDRYFNAMMRGDQDQFDLPTLEKFAFEFIDEVQLHTWKLQKTTPTIEDCKQKSTKIVTSLLNNFFSEISVSPLLLCFLCV
;
A
#
# COMPACT_ATOMS: atom_id res chain seq x y z
N MET A 1 38.21 5.71 -0.96
CA MET A 1 37.37 5.40 -2.14
C MET A 1 37.01 3.93 -2.07
N SER A 2 35.79 3.57 -2.45
CA SER A 2 35.34 2.17 -2.40
C SER A 2 36.09 1.32 -3.44
N VAL A 3 36.56 0.14 -3.04
CA VAL A 3 37.31 -0.82 -3.88
C VAL A 3 36.51 -1.21 -5.13
N TYR A 4 35.18 -1.20 -5.04
CA TYR A 4 34.26 -1.55 -6.13
C TYR A 4 34.33 -0.61 -7.35
N LYS A 5 34.94 0.58 -7.22
CA LYS A 5 35.12 1.50 -8.36
C LYS A 5 36.17 1.03 -9.37
N ASN A 6 37.02 0.07 -8.98
CA ASN A 6 38.11 -0.43 -9.81
C ASN A 6 37.79 -1.78 -10.47
N TYR A 7 36.59 -2.33 -10.24
CA TYR A 7 36.18 -3.61 -10.83
C TYR A 7 35.78 -3.42 -12.29
N SER A 8 36.12 -4.40 -13.12
CA SER A 8 35.54 -4.53 -14.47
C SER A 8 34.05 -4.90 -14.38
N GLU A 9 33.31 -4.69 -15.47
CA GLU A 9 31.88 -5.03 -15.54
C GLU A 9 31.65 -6.52 -15.24
N ASP A 10 32.48 -7.41 -15.78
CA ASP A 10 32.41 -8.86 -15.53
C ASP A 10 32.67 -9.24 -14.06
N GLU A 11 33.62 -8.56 -13.40
CA GLU A 11 33.89 -8.79 -11.97
C GLU A 11 32.75 -8.29 -11.08
N LEU A 12 32.14 -7.17 -11.46
CA LEU A 12 30.99 -6.61 -10.75
C LEU A 12 29.76 -7.53 -10.89
N ASP A 13 29.48 -8.02 -12.10
CA ASP A 13 28.37 -8.97 -12.33
C ASP A 13 28.60 -10.30 -11.62
N ASN A 14 29.84 -10.81 -11.61
CA ASN A 14 30.18 -11.99 -10.83
C ASN A 14 29.93 -11.76 -9.33
N LEU A 15 30.37 -10.63 -8.76
CA LEU A 15 30.11 -10.27 -7.37
C LEU A 15 28.61 -10.16 -7.08
N LEU A 16 27.85 -9.48 -7.95
CA LEU A 16 26.41 -9.28 -7.78
C LEU A 16 25.62 -10.59 -7.91
N SER A 17 26.07 -11.52 -8.76
CA SER A 17 25.47 -12.85 -8.94
C SER A 17 25.53 -13.73 -7.68
N GLN A 18 26.43 -13.42 -6.73
CA GLN A 18 26.56 -14.14 -5.45
C GLN A 18 25.47 -13.74 -4.45
N PHE A 19 24.76 -12.62 -4.68
CA PHE A 19 23.69 -12.16 -3.80
C PHE A 19 22.33 -12.70 -4.26
N LEU A 20 21.55 -13.21 -3.30
CA LEU A 20 20.20 -13.72 -3.54
C LEU A 20 19.17 -12.59 -3.84
N ILE A 21 19.50 -11.35 -3.52
CA ILE A 21 18.57 -10.21 -3.60
C ILE A 21 19.18 -9.11 -4.46
N SER A 22 18.52 -8.79 -5.57
CA SER A 22 18.94 -7.77 -6.53
C SER A 22 18.61 -6.34 -6.09
N SER A 23 17.61 -6.16 -5.22
CA SER A 23 17.21 -4.84 -4.71
C SER A 23 16.45 -4.90 -3.39
N ILE A 24 16.71 -3.91 -2.53
CA ILE A 24 16.09 -3.77 -1.20
C ILE A 24 15.40 -2.41 -1.12
N SER A 25 14.07 -2.42 -0.99
CA SER A 25 13.29 -1.21 -0.68
C SER A 25 13.42 -0.85 0.81
N HIS A 26 13.10 0.40 1.17
CA HIS A 26 13.09 0.81 2.57
C HIS A 26 12.19 -0.07 3.45
N SER A 27 11.03 -0.49 2.94
CA SER A 27 10.12 -1.40 3.63
C SER A 27 10.73 -2.79 3.86
N LYS A 28 11.47 -3.33 2.87
CA LYS A 28 12.24 -4.58 2.99
C LYS A 28 13.33 -4.47 4.06
N LEU A 29 14.10 -3.37 4.04
CA LEU A 29 15.17 -3.13 5.01
C LEU A 29 14.62 -2.99 6.44
N THR A 30 13.53 -2.23 6.59
CA THR A 30 12.85 -2.06 7.89
C THR A 30 12.32 -3.39 8.41
N GLN A 31 11.79 -4.24 7.53
CA GLN A 31 11.31 -5.56 7.90
C GLN A 31 12.46 -6.46 8.38
N PHE A 32 13.59 -6.47 7.66
CA PHE A 32 14.79 -7.21 8.06
C PHE A 32 15.30 -6.75 9.43
N ALA A 33 15.45 -5.45 9.64
CA ALA A 33 15.94 -4.88 10.89
C ALA A 33 15.05 -5.18 12.10
N ARG A 34 13.73 -5.36 11.89
CA ARG A 34 12.78 -5.71 12.95
C ARG A 34 12.68 -7.21 13.21
N ASN A 35 12.69 -8.02 12.16
CA ASN A 35 12.54 -9.47 12.24
C ASN A 35 13.10 -10.15 10.98
N GLU A 36 14.32 -10.66 11.10
CA GLU A 36 15.04 -11.35 10.03
C GLU A 36 14.28 -12.59 9.53
N LYS A 37 13.67 -13.37 10.43
CA LYS A 37 12.93 -14.57 10.04
C LYS A 37 11.66 -14.26 9.26
N ALA A 38 10.95 -13.21 9.64
CA ALA A 38 9.80 -12.73 8.86
C ALA A 38 10.23 -12.21 7.49
N PHE A 39 11.41 -11.59 7.40
CA PHE A 39 11.98 -11.16 6.14
C PHE A 39 12.30 -12.36 5.23
N GLU A 40 13.01 -13.37 5.74
CA GLU A 40 13.34 -14.61 5.00
C GLU A 40 12.07 -15.29 4.46
N MET A 41 11.05 -15.48 5.31
CA MET A 41 9.78 -16.12 4.90
C MET A 41 9.13 -15.40 3.71
N ILE A 42 9.08 -14.06 3.72
CA ILE A 42 8.39 -13.30 2.67
C ILE A 42 9.26 -13.15 1.41
N HIS A 43 10.53 -12.75 1.55
CA HIS A 43 11.36 -12.31 0.42
C HIS A 43 12.28 -13.38 -0.14
N ILE A 44 12.58 -14.44 0.63
CA ILE A 44 13.40 -15.57 0.16
C ILE A 44 12.50 -16.78 -0.15
N TYR A 45 11.58 -17.12 0.75
CA TYR A 45 10.73 -18.31 0.61
C TYR A 45 9.35 -18.04 -0.03
N GLY A 46 9.01 -16.78 -0.31
CA GLY A 46 7.77 -16.41 -1.00
C GLY A 46 6.48 -16.61 -0.17
N GLN A 47 6.57 -16.87 1.13
CA GLN A 47 5.42 -17.07 2.01
C GLN A 47 4.81 -15.73 2.41
N ARG A 48 3.71 -15.35 1.76
CA ARG A 48 3.02 -14.08 2.04
C ARG A 48 2.28 -14.10 3.38
N SER A 49 2.41 -13.01 4.12
CA SER A 49 1.62 -12.78 5.33
C SER A 49 0.18 -12.43 5.01
N LYS A 50 -0.75 -12.81 5.89
CA LYS A 50 -2.15 -12.41 5.82
C LYS A 50 -2.32 -10.92 6.20
N SER A 51 -3.24 -10.25 5.54
CA SER A 51 -3.56 -8.82 5.73
C SER A 51 -4.62 -8.62 6.80
N SER A 52 -4.38 -7.70 7.72
CA SER A 52 -5.40 -7.31 8.70
C SER A 52 -6.48 -6.44 8.08
N ALA A 53 -7.66 -6.35 8.69
CA ALA A 53 -8.73 -5.47 8.22
C ALA A 53 -8.28 -4.00 8.09
N THR A 54 -7.44 -3.51 9.01
CA THR A 54 -6.88 -2.15 8.93
C THR A 54 -5.92 -2.00 7.75
N THR A 55 -5.12 -3.02 7.44
CA THR A 55 -4.22 -3.02 6.27
C THR A 55 -5.02 -2.95 4.97
N VAL A 56 -6.08 -3.77 4.85
CA VAL A 56 -6.94 -3.76 3.67
C VAL A 56 -7.68 -2.42 3.54
N ALA A 57 -8.16 -1.84 4.65
CA ALA A 57 -8.79 -0.53 4.64
C ALA A 57 -7.84 0.57 4.13
N GLY A 58 -6.58 0.57 4.55
CA GLY A 58 -5.58 1.51 4.06
C GLY A 58 -5.28 1.32 2.57
N GLN A 59 -5.23 0.08 2.08
CA GLN A 59 -5.07 -0.20 0.65
C GLN A 59 -6.26 0.30 -0.18
N ALA A 60 -7.48 0.04 0.29
CA ALA A 60 -8.71 0.52 -0.35
C ALA A 60 -8.76 2.05 -0.39
N TYR A 61 -8.36 2.71 0.71
CA TYR A 61 -8.24 4.16 0.78
C TYR A 61 -7.25 4.70 -0.25
N HIS A 62 -6.03 4.14 -0.33
CA HIS A 62 -5.04 4.56 -1.31
C HIS A 62 -5.49 4.29 -2.75
N PHE A 63 -6.19 3.20 -3.00
CA PHE A 63 -6.75 2.90 -4.32
C PHE A 63 -7.80 3.94 -4.73
N ALA A 64 -8.70 4.33 -3.82
CA ALA A 64 -9.68 5.38 -4.08
C ALA A 64 -9.00 6.73 -4.34
N LEU A 65 -8.02 7.12 -3.50
CA LEU A 65 -7.29 8.37 -3.68
C LEU A 65 -6.48 8.41 -4.97
N ASP A 66 -5.85 7.31 -5.36
CA ASP A 66 -5.13 7.23 -6.63
C ASP A 66 -6.07 7.55 -7.80
N ARG A 67 -7.32 7.03 -7.78
CA ARG A 67 -8.33 7.39 -8.78
C ARG A 67 -8.69 8.88 -8.74
N TYR A 68 -8.88 9.44 -7.56
CA TYR A 68 -9.17 10.87 -7.37
C TYR A 68 -8.06 11.75 -7.95
N PHE A 69 -6.81 11.53 -7.56
CA PHE A 69 -5.67 12.33 -8.01
C PHE A 69 -5.43 12.16 -9.52
N ASN A 70 -5.57 10.95 -10.06
CA ASN A 70 -5.47 10.74 -11.50
C ASN A 70 -6.58 11.45 -12.29
N ALA A 71 -7.80 11.55 -11.74
CA ALA A 71 -8.89 12.33 -12.35
C ALA A 71 -8.62 13.83 -12.25
N MET A 72 -8.08 14.30 -11.12
CA MET A 72 -7.68 15.68 -10.93
C MET A 72 -6.57 16.11 -11.90
N MET A 73 -5.57 15.26 -12.14
CA MET A 73 -4.54 15.51 -13.17
C MET A 73 -5.11 15.64 -14.58
N ARG A 74 -6.28 15.04 -14.85
CA ARG A 74 -6.98 15.11 -16.15
C ARG A 74 -7.99 16.27 -16.24
N GLY A 75 -8.29 16.92 -15.11
CA GLY A 75 -9.30 17.97 -15.02
C GLY A 75 -10.74 17.46 -14.83
N ASP A 76 -10.92 16.17 -14.52
CA ASP A 76 -12.24 15.52 -14.35
C ASP A 76 -12.63 15.38 -12.86
N GLN A 77 -12.07 16.19 -11.95
CA GLN A 77 -12.27 16.00 -10.51
C GLN A 77 -13.73 16.12 -10.06
N ASP A 78 -14.55 16.87 -10.79
CA ASP A 78 -15.96 17.11 -10.44
C ASP A 78 -16.82 15.83 -10.53
N GLN A 79 -16.29 14.77 -11.14
CA GLN A 79 -16.95 13.46 -11.21
C GLN A 79 -16.70 12.59 -9.96
N PHE A 80 -15.80 13.00 -9.06
CA PHE A 80 -15.40 12.21 -7.90
C PHE A 80 -15.90 12.85 -6.61
N ASP A 81 -17.16 12.57 -6.29
CA ASP A 81 -17.75 12.86 -4.98
C ASP A 81 -17.40 11.76 -3.95
N LEU A 82 -17.74 12.03 -2.69
CA LEU A 82 -17.52 11.07 -1.60
C LEU A 82 -18.18 9.71 -1.88
N PRO A 83 -19.46 9.62 -2.27
CA PRO A 83 -20.09 8.36 -2.65
C PRO A 83 -19.35 7.58 -3.74
N THR A 84 -18.83 8.27 -4.76
CA THR A 84 -18.09 7.63 -5.86
C THR A 84 -16.78 7.01 -5.37
N LEU A 85 -16.05 7.71 -4.49
CA LEU A 85 -14.81 7.19 -3.90
C LEU A 85 -15.06 6.04 -2.93
N GLU A 86 -16.12 6.14 -2.12
CA GLU A 86 -16.54 5.04 -1.27
C GLU A 86 -16.88 3.79 -2.09
N LYS A 87 -17.57 3.95 -3.21
CA LYS A 87 -17.87 2.85 -4.13
C LYS A 87 -16.59 2.13 -4.59
N PHE A 88 -15.59 2.86 -5.07
CA PHE A 88 -14.31 2.25 -5.49
C PHE A 88 -13.58 1.55 -4.34
N ALA A 89 -13.62 2.15 -3.13
CA ALA A 89 -13.02 1.53 -1.95
C ALA A 89 -13.75 0.24 -1.54
N PHE A 90 -15.07 0.21 -1.61
CA PHE A 90 -15.88 -0.96 -1.24
C PHE A 90 -15.73 -2.08 -2.26
N GLU A 91 -15.75 -1.76 -3.56
CA GLU A 91 -15.44 -2.70 -4.63
C GLU A 91 -14.06 -3.35 -4.42
N PHE A 92 -13.04 -2.55 -4.11
CA PHE A 92 -11.71 -3.07 -3.79
C PHE A 92 -11.74 -4.04 -2.59
N ILE A 93 -12.45 -3.71 -1.51
CA ILE A 93 -12.58 -4.56 -0.33
C ILE A 93 -13.27 -5.89 -0.66
N ASP A 94 -14.28 -5.86 -1.52
CA ASP A 94 -15.03 -7.06 -1.91
C ASP A 94 -14.24 -7.99 -2.82
N GLU A 95 -13.34 -7.45 -3.64
CA GLU A 95 -12.46 -8.23 -4.52
C GLU A 95 -11.27 -8.89 -3.77
N VAL A 96 -11.00 -8.52 -2.52
CA VAL A 96 -9.90 -9.12 -1.76
C VAL A 96 -10.13 -10.61 -1.50
N GLN A 97 -9.17 -11.41 -1.94
CA GLN A 97 -9.20 -12.87 -1.82
C GLN A 97 -9.40 -13.35 -0.38
N LEU A 98 -10.35 -14.27 -0.19
CA LEU A 98 -10.79 -14.76 1.13
C LEU A 98 -9.66 -15.29 2.01
N HIS A 99 -8.67 -15.98 1.44
CA HIS A 99 -7.57 -16.59 2.20
C HIS A 99 -6.51 -15.58 2.68
N THR A 100 -6.50 -14.36 2.13
CA THR A 100 -5.55 -13.32 2.51
C THR A 100 -5.92 -12.61 3.80
N TRP A 101 -7.16 -12.74 4.27
CA TRP A 101 -7.64 -12.08 5.48
C TRP A 101 -7.05 -12.69 6.75
N LYS A 102 -6.47 -11.83 7.59
CA LYS A 102 -5.98 -12.18 8.92
C LYS A 102 -7.12 -12.04 9.94
N LEU A 103 -7.72 -13.17 10.30
CA LEU A 103 -8.73 -13.25 11.34
C LEU A 103 -8.13 -12.94 12.72
N GLN A 104 -8.88 -12.23 13.55
CA GLN A 104 -8.48 -11.81 14.90
C GLN A 104 -9.64 -12.05 15.88
N LYS A 105 -9.37 -12.03 17.19
CA LYS A 105 -10.43 -12.16 18.21
C LYS A 105 -11.54 -11.12 18.06
N THR A 106 -11.20 -9.92 17.59
CA THR A 106 -12.13 -8.80 17.38
C THR A 106 -12.81 -8.82 16.01
N THR A 107 -12.30 -9.62 15.06
CA THR A 107 -12.91 -9.85 13.73
C THR A 107 -12.75 -11.33 13.40
N PRO A 108 -13.61 -12.18 13.97
CA PRO A 108 -13.47 -13.64 13.85
C PRO A 108 -13.85 -14.16 12.46
N THR A 109 -14.73 -13.45 11.73
CA THR A 109 -15.14 -13.84 10.37
C THR A 109 -14.62 -12.88 9.31
N ILE A 110 -14.64 -13.34 8.05
CA ILE A 110 -14.27 -12.50 6.90
C ILE A 110 -15.26 -11.33 6.75
N GLU A 111 -16.54 -11.56 7.00
CA GLU A 111 -17.56 -10.50 6.98
C GLU A 111 -17.29 -9.43 8.04
N ASP A 112 -16.88 -9.83 9.25
CA ASP A 112 -16.46 -8.87 10.28
C ASP A 112 -15.22 -8.07 9.85
N CYS A 113 -14.28 -8.73 9.15
CA CYS A 113 -13.11 -8.04 8.59
C CYS A 113 -13.53 -7.02 7.52
N LYS A 114 -14.38 -7.40 6.56
CA LYS A 114 -14.91 -6.50 5.53
C LYS A 114 -15.63 -5.32 6.17
N GLN A 115 -16.57 -5.58 7.08
CA GLN A 115 -17.33 -4.54 7.78
C GLN A 115 -16.42 -3.57 8.53
N LYS A 116 -15.39 -4.08 9.20
CA LYS A 116 -14.39 -3.23 9.87
C LYS A 116 -13.59 -2.40 8.87
N SER A 117 -13.18 -2.99 7.75
CA SER A 117 -12.46 -2.28 6.70
C SER A 117 -13.30 -1.17 6.08
N THR A 118 -14.57 -1.43 5.76
CA THR A 118 -15.55 -0.45 5.26
C THR A 118 -15.68 0.73 6.21
N LYS A 119 -15.87 0.48 7.51
CA LYS A 119 -15.99 1.55 8.53
C LYS A 119 -14.73 2.43 8.60
N ILE A 120 -13.56 1.80 8.55
CA ILE A 120 -12.28 2.53 8.60
C ILE A 120 -12.11 3.39 7.35
N VAL A 121 -12.34 2.83 6.15
CA VAL A 121 -12.13 3.57 4.90
C VAL A 121 -13.13 4.72 4.75
N THR A 122 -14.39 4.53 5.12
CA THR A 122 -15.39 5.61 5.17
C THR A 122 -14.93 6.74 6.09
N SER A 123 -14.41 6.42 7.28
CA SER A 123 -13.89 7.46 8.17
C SER A 123 -12.70 8.21 7.56
N LEU A 124 -11.77 7.51 6.90
CA LEU A 124 -10.61 8.14 6.25
C LEU A 124 -11.03 9.04 5.08
N LEU A 125 -11.96 8.60 4.24
CA LEU A 125 -12.48 9.38 3.12
C LEU A 125 -13.25 10.61 3.59
N ASN A 126 -14.07 10.49 4.63
CA ASN A 126 -14.74 11.65 5.24
C ASN A 126 -13.74 12.68 5.76
N ASN A 127 -12.69 12.24 6.44
CA ASN A 127 -11.63 13.12 6.93
C ASN A 127 -10.94 13.83 5.75
N PHE A 128 -10.59 13.08 4.70
CA PHE A 128 -9.98 13.64 3.49
C PHE A 128 -10.85 14.74 2.85
N PHE A 129 -12.14 14.48 2.63
CA PHE A 129 -13.04 15.49 2.08
C PHE A 129 -13.23 16.70 2.99
N SER A 130 -13.26 16.48 4.31
CA SER A 130 -13.32 17.59 5.27
C SER A 130 -12.08 18.49 5.17
N GLU A 131 -10.89 17.91 4.97
CA GLU A 131 -9.64 18.68 4.81
C GLU A 131 -9.60 19.44 3.48
N ILE A 132 -10.06 18.83 2.38
CA ILE A 132 -10.16 19.50 1.08
C ILE A 132 -11.07 20.72 1.15
N SER A 133 -12.19 20.61 1.86
CA SER A 133 -13.15 21.72 2.01
C SER A 133 -12.56 22.93 2.75
N VAL A 134 -11.59 22.70 3.65
CA VAL A 134 -10.95 23.74 4.47
C VAL A 134 -9.73 24.34 3.78
N SER A 135 -8.98 23.56 2.99
CA SER A 135 -7.75 24.04 2.33
C SER A 135 -7.62 23.55 0.87
N PRO A 136 -8.43 24.09 -0.06
CA PRO A 136 -8.34 23.72 -1.47
C PRO A 136 -7.00 24.12 -2.12
N LEU A 137 -6.28 25.11 -1.55
CA LEU A 137 -4.99 25.58 -2.05
C LEU A 137 -3.84 24.57 -1.87
N LEU A 138 -3.94 23.66 -0.89
CA LEU A 138 -2.90 22.65 -0.62
C LEU A 138 -2.85 21.55 -1.68
N LEU A 139 -4.00 21.27 -2.33
CA LEU A 139 -4.10 20.33 -3.45
C LEU A 139 -3.36 20.81 -4.70
N CYS A 140 -3.36 22.13 -4.97
CA CYS A 140 -2.66 22.70 -6.11
C CYS A 140 -1.12 22.56 -6.01
N PHE A 141 -0.56 22.52 -4.80
CA PHE A 141 0.89 22.36 -4.59
C PHE A 141 1.38 20.91 -4.68
N LEU A 142 0.48 19.92 -4.51
CA LEU A 142 0.84 18.50 -4.54
C LEU A 142 0.86 17.89 -5.96
N CYS A 143 0.33 18.61 -6.96
CA CYS A 143 0.26 18.15 -8.34
C CYS A 143 1.18 18.92 -9.32
N VAL A 144 2.14 19.70 -8.80
CA VAL A 144 3.25 20.30 -9.57
C VAL A 144 4.55 19.62 -9.18
#